data_AF-A0A0C2BK85-F1
#
_entry.id   AF-A0A0C2BK85-F1
#
_cell.length_a   1.000
_cell.length_b   1.000
_cell.length_c   1.000
_cell.angle_alpha   90.00
_cell.angle_beta   90.00
_cell.angle_gamma   90.00
#
_symmetry.space_group_name_H-M   'P 1'
#
loop_
_entity.id
_entity.type
_entity.pdbx_description
1 polymer ?
#
loop_
_entity_poly.entity_id
_entity_poly.type
_entity_poly.pdbx_seq_one_letter_code
_entity_poly.pdbx_strand_id
1 'polypeptide(L)'
;VLLSSSFARSQTVDQKYVAFLPYLLSTDLWARSANVPAALSVLETFLKRCPEAVMREHGALVMQHYSRLVGSKSLDQYGFQLANAILPVIETVQGVENPMTVLLNNMFRRVQFSKTPKFMKHFVVFLCRFAIVRGAELLARSVEAIQAGMFRMLLEKVVVAELTNLQNLTTTDDKRTIAIGIANLLADATNYVGDQYGALAVGVAQLVEAPSASDRPVLSPEEEQ
;
A
#
# COMPACT_ATOMS: atom_id res chain seq x y z
N VAL A 1 8.75 17.12 9.93
CA VAL A 1 8.99 18.54 9.55
C VAL A 1 10.48 18.86 9.51
N LEU A 2 11.24 18.70 10.60
CA LEU A 2 12.69 19.03 10.65
C LEU A 2 13.54 18.29 9.60
N LEU A 3 13.38 16.97 9.46
CA LEU A 3 14.07 16.18 8.42
C LEU A 3 13.71 16.63 7.00
N SER A 4 12.42 16.82 6.72
CA SER A 4 11.98 17.27 5.40
C SER A 4 12.50 18.67 5.04
N SER A 5 12.65 19.56 6.04
CA SER A 5 13.21 20.90 5.84
C SER A 5 14.74 20.94 5.71
N SER A 6 15.46 19.98 6.30
CA SER A 6 16.93 19.93 6.24
C SER A 6 17.44 19.44 4.88
N PHE A 7 16.74 18.49 4.24
CA PHE A 7 17.07 17.99 2.90
C PHE A 7 16.95 19.05 1.79
N ALA A 8 16.38 20.22 2.07
CA ALA A 8 16.31 21.33 1.12
C ALA A 8 17.49 22.31 1.27
N ARG A 9 18.28 22.23 2.34
CA ARG A 9 19.20 23.30 2.75
C ARG A 9 20.68 22.94 2.72
N SER A 10 21.09 21.67 2.77
CA SER A 10 22.53 21.32 2.76
C SER A 10 22.83 19.83 2.50
N GLN A 11 23.72 19.55 1.55
CA GLN A 11 24.24 18.19 1.25
C GLN A 11 25.03 17.55 2.41
N THR A 12 25.66 18.33 3.28
CA THR A 12 26.45 17.80 4.42
C THR A 12 25.57 17.33 5.58
N VAL A 13 24.38 17.89 5.71
CA VAL A 13 23.38 17.49 6.70
C VAL A 13 22.76 16.14 6.30
N ASP A 14 22.61 15.90 4.99
CA ASP A 14 22.09 14.65 4.44
C ASP A 14 22.97 13.43 4.79
N GLN A 15 24.29 13.58 4.77
CA GLN A 15 25.23 12.49 5.11
C GLN A 15 25.11 12.03 6.59
N LYS A 16 24.88 12.96 7.52
CA LYS A 16 24.71 12.63 8.94
C LYS A 16 23.40 11.88 9.20
N TYR A 17 22.35 12.20 8.44
CA TYR A 17 21.08 11.49 8.53
C TYR A 17 21.14 10.11 7.88
N VAL A 18 21.89 9.95 6.78
CA VAL A 18 22.14 8.63 6.17
C VAL A 18 22.88 7.71 7.14
N ALA A 19 23.83 8.22 7.93
CA ALA A 19 24.52 7.45 8.98
C ALA A 19 23.58 6.92 10.09
N PHE A 20 22.35 7.44 10.22
CA PHE A 20 21.34 6.95 11.16
C PHE A 20 20.54 5.76 10.61
N LEU A 21 20.56 5.50 9.29
CA LEU A 21 19.78 4.44 8.66
C LEU A 21 20.03 3.04 9.26
N PRO A 22 21.28 2.61 9.56
CA PRO A 22 21.51 1.30 10.15
C PRO A 22 20.81 1.12 11.51
N TYR A 23 20.80 2.17 12.34
CA TYR A 23 20.08 2.14 13.61
C TYR A 23 18.56 2.17 13.39
N LEU A 24 18.08 3.06 12.52
CA LEU A 24 16.66 3.17 12.17
C LEU A 24 16.10 1.84 11.66
N LEU A 25 16.85 1.09 10.86
CA LEU A 25 16.42 -0.17 10.25
C LEU A 25 16.76 -1.40 11.10
N SER A 26 17.43 -1.23 12.25
CA SER A 26 17.81 -2.34 13.12
C SER A 26 16.61 -3.19 13.54
N THR A 27 16.81 -4.51 13.61
CA THR A 27 15.77 -5.46 14.01
C THR A 27 15.23 -5.15 15.41
N ASP A 28 16.09 -4.73 16.34
CA ASP A 28 15.70 -4.40 17.72
C ASP A 28 14.74 -3.22 17.80
N LEU A 29 14.97 -2.17 17.00
CA LEU A 29 14.09 -1.01 16.97
C LEU A 29 12.69 -1.41 16.47
N TRP A 30 12.63 -2.19 15.40
CA TRP A 30 11.39 -2.62 14.74
C TRP A 30 10.67 -3.78 15.42
N ALA A 31 11.35 -4.53 16.29
CA ALA A 31 10.76 -5.60 17.09
C ALA A 31 9.69 -5.07 18.05
N ARG A 32 9.85 -3.84 18.55
CA ARG A 32 8.88 -3.17 19.43
C ARG A 32 7.79 -2.51 18.60
N SER A 33 6.56 -3.02 18.66
CA SER A 33 5.41 -2.50 17.91
C SER A 33 5.13 -1.02 18.17
N ALA A 34 5.38 -0.53 19.39
CA ALA A 34 5.23 0.88 19.76
C ALA A 34 6.19 1.82 19.01
N ASN A 35 7.32 1.32 18.53
CA ASN A 35 8.30 2.12 17.77
C ASN A 35 7.95 2.23 16.29
N VAL A 36 7.20 1.26 15.76
CA VAL A 36 6.90 1.13 14.32
C VAL A 36 6.35 2.41 13.70
N PRO A 37 5.35 3.12 14.29
CA PRO A 37 4.77 4.30 13.66
C PRO A 37 5.81 5.42 13.45
N ALA A 38 6.66 5.66 14.45
CA ALA A 38 7.68 6.69 14.40
C ALA A 38 8.81 6.30 13.44
N ALA A 39 9.31 5.06 13.53
CA ALA A 39 10.36 4.56 12.64
C ALA A 39 9.91 4.60 11.17
N LEU A 40 8.66 4.18 10.90
CA LEU A 40 8.09 4.19 9.57
C LEU A 40 7.96 5.62 9.02
N SER A 41 7.46 6.58 9.80
CA SER A 41 7.32 7.98 9.36
C SER A 41 8.67 8.60 8.94
N VAL A 42 9.74 8.25 9.66
CA VAL A 42 11.10 8.68 9.32
C VAL A 42 11.57 7.97 8.04
N LEU A 43 11.40 6.65 7.95
CA LEU A 43 11.79 5.85 6.78
C LEU A 43 11.07 6.32 5.50
N GLU A 44 9.78 6.63 5.57
CA GLU A 44 9.03 7.18 4.43
C GLU A 44 9.63 8.50 3.92
N THR A 45 10.14 9.33 4.83
CA THR A 45 10.81 10.59 4.46
C THR A 45 12.12 10.30 3.72
N PHE A 46 12.91 9.34 4.20
CA PHE A 46 14.12 8.90 3.50
C PHE A 46 13.80 8.31 2.12
N LEU A 47 12.80 7.43 2.02
CA LEU A 47 12.38 6.83 0.75
C LEU A 47 11.88 7.86 -0.26
N LYS A 48 11.21 8.92 0.19
CA LYS A 48 10.77 10.02 -0.68
C LYS A 48 11.90 10.93 -1.15
N ARG A 49 12.99 11.05 -0.38
CA ARG A 49 14.01 12.08 -0.60
C ARG A 49 15.35 11.56 -1.10
N CYS A 50 15.76 10.39 -0.65
CA CYS A 50 17.00 9.72 -1.05
C CYS A 50 16.80 8.20 -1.09
N PRO A 51 15.88 7.69 -1.95
CA PRO A 51 15.56 6.26 -2.00
C PRO A 51 16.78 5.37 -2.28
N GLU A 52 17.68 5.81 -3.16
CA GLU A 52 18.91 5.09 -3.49
C GLU A 52 19.81 4.83 -2.28
N ALA A 53 19.91 5.79 -1.35
CA ALA A 53 20.71 5.63 -0.13
C ALA A 53 20.11 4.55 0.80
N VAL A 54 18.79 4.36 0.75
CA VAL A 54 18.11 3.33 1.55
C VAL A 54 18.13 1.98 0.83
N MET A 55 17.70 1.94 -0.44
CA MET A 55 17.39 0.71 -1.14
C MET A 55 18.62 -0.04 -1.65
N ARG A 56 19.73 0.66 -1.91
CA ARG A 56 20.98 0.03 -2.37
C ARG A 56 21.67 -0.77 -1.29
N GLU A 57 21.75 -0.23 -0.07
CA GLU A 57 22.47 -0.87 1.04
C GLU A 57 21.54 -1.64 1.98
N HIS A 58 20.26 -1.26 2.06
CA HIS A 58 19.32 -1.81 3.05
C HIS A 58 18.02 -2.35 2.42
N GLY A 59 17.95 -2.50 1.10
CA GLY A 59 16.74 -2.95 0.39
C GLY A 59 16.15 -4.26 0.93
N ALA A 60 16.99 -5.28 1.13
CA ALA A 60 16.57 -6.56 1.71
C ALA A 60 15.97 -6.42 3.12
N LEU A 61 16.56 -5.58 3.97
CA LEU A 61 16.08 -5.35 5.34
C LEU A 61 14.74 -4.59 5.35
N VAL A 62 14.59 -3.58 4.47
CA VAL A 62 13.32 -2.87 4.29
C VAL A 62 12.21 -3.82 3.82
N MET A 63 12.51 -4.72 2.87
CA MET A 63 11.57 -5.73 2.40
C MET A 63 11.24 -6.77 3.48
N GLN A 64 12.19 -7.12 4.35
CA GLN A 64 11.93 -7.98 5.51
C GLN A 64 10.97 -7.32 6.51
N HIS A 65 11.18 -6.04 6.82
CA HIS A 65 10.27 -5.27 7.67
C HIS A 65 8.87 -5.19 7.07
N TYR A 66 8.76 -4.89 5.78
CA TYR A 66 7.50 -4.93 5.05
C TYR A 66 6.80 -6.29 5.22
N SER A 67 7.49 -7.39 4.92
CA SER A 67 6.95 -8.75 4.95
C SER A 67 6.41 -9.12 6.33
N ARG A 68 7.13 -8.73 7.40
CA ARG A 68 6.71 -8.93 8.79
C ARG A 68 5.47 -8.13 9.13
N LEU A 69 5.43 -6.84 8.76
CA LEU A 69 4.31 -5.96 9.07
C LEU A 69 3.03 -6.40 8.36
N VAL A 70 3.10 -6.62 7.04
CA VAL A 70 1.95 -7.07 6.26
C VAL A 70 1.51 -8.48 6.64
N GLY A 71 2.41 -9.30 7.20
CA GLY A 71 2.11 -10.63 7.72
C GLY A 71 1.33 -10.62 9.05
N SER A 72 1.35 -9.52 9.81
CA SER A 72 0.69 -9.41 11.12
C SER A 72 -0.68 -8.73 11.04
N LYS A 73 -1.71 -9.31 11.67
CA LYS A 73 -3.07 -8.72 11.72
C LYS A 73 -3.11 -7.40 12.50
N SER A 74 -2.23 -7.20 13.47
CA SER A 74 -2.19 -5.99 14.28
C SER A 74 -1.36 -4.87 13.66
N LEU A 75 -0.47 -5.20 12.72
CA LEU A 75 0.49 -4.25 12.14
C LEU A 75 0.32 -4.04 10.62
N ASP A 76 -0.65 -4.72 10.00
CA ASP A 76 -0.84 -4.67 8.54
C ASP A 76 -1.07 -3.27 7.99
N GLN A 77 -1.70 -2.36 8.74
CA GLN A 77 -1.80 -0.94 8.37
C GLN A 77 -0.44 -0.30 8.10
N TYR A 78 0.56 -0.60 8.93
CA TYR A 78 1.93 -0.11 8.76
C TYR A 78 2.64 -0.86 7.63
N GLY A 79 2.29 -2.13 7.40
CA GLY A 79 2.73 -2.88 6.23
C GLY A 79 2.29 -2.23 4.93
N PHE A 80 1.02 -1.82 4.83
CA PHE A 80 0.51 -1.10 3.67
C PHE A 80 1.06 0.32 3.53
N GLN A 81 1.27 1.05 4.64
CA GLN A 81 1.95 2.34 4.62
C GLN A 81 3.38 2.19 4.06
N LEU A 82 4.13 1.20 4.53
CA LEU A 82 5.47 0.92 4.01
C LEU A 82 5.44 0.45 2.55
N ALA A 83 4.53 -0.44 2.17
CA ALA A 83 4.36 -0.88 0.77
C ALA A 83 4.14 0.30 -0.17
N ASN A 84 3.29 1.25 0.23
CA ASN A 84 3.00 2.46 -0.50
C ASN A 84 4.21 3.40 -0.65
N ALA A 85 5.13 3.40 0.32
CA ALA A 85 6.36 4.18 0.26
C ALA A 85 7.45 3.50 -0.57
N ILE A 86 7.48 2.16 -0.58
CA ILE A 86 8.38 1.35 -1.39
C ILE A 86 7.97 1.37 -2.86
N LEU A 87 6.67 1.31 -3.15
CA LEU A 87 6.12 1.09 -4.50
C LEU A 87 6.72 1.99 -5.61
N PRO A 88 6.92 3.31 -5.42
CA PRO A 88 7.52 4.16 -6.45
C PRO A 88 9.00 3.83 -6.74
N VAL A 89 9.68 3.16 -5.82
CA VAL A 89 11.14 2.93 -5.83
C VAL A 89 11.51 1.45 -5.74
N ILE A 90 10.55 0.54 -5.87
CA ILE A 90 10.70 -0.92 -5.73
C ILE A 90 11.77 -1.52 -6.67
N GLU A 91 12.02 -0.92 -7.83
CA GLU A 91 13.03 -1.38 -8.80
C GLU A 91 14.47 -1.11 -8.33
N THR A 92 14.64 -0.17 -7.41
CA THR A 92 15.95 0.20 -6.85
C THR A 92 16.38 -0.73 -5.72
N VAL A 93 15.50 -1.64 -5.28
CA VAL A 93 15.77 -2.58 -4.18
C VAL A 93 16.87 -3.54 -4.57
N GLN A 94 17.96 -3.54 -3.79
CA GLN A 94 19.07 -4.48 -3.94
C GLN A 94 18.97 -5.63 -2.91
N GLY A 95 19.50 -6.80 -3.29
CA GLY A 95 19.56 -7.98 -2.42
C GLY A 95 18.24 -8.75 -2.29
N VAL A 96 17.23 -8.44 -3.11
CA VAL A 96 15.97 -9.18 -3.18
C VAL A 96 15.68 -9.51 -4.64
N GLU A 97 15.52 -10.79 -4.94
CA GLU A 97 15.09 -11.23 -6.26
C GLU A 97 13.60 -10.90 -6.46
N ASN A 98 13.26 -10.26 -7.58
CA ASN A 98 11.89 -9.90 -7.94
C ASN A 98 11.10 -9.22 -6.80
N PRO A 99 11.55 -8.05 -6.31
CA PRO A 99 10.98 -7.41 -5.13
C PRO A 99 9.49 -7.07 -5.29
N MET A 100 9.04 -6.80 -6.52
CA MET A 100 7.62 -6.62 -6.85
C MET A 100 6.79 -7.88 -6.57
N THR A 101 7.28 -9.04 -6.99
CA THR A 101 6.63 -10.33 -6.76
C THR A 101 6.56 -10.65 -5.27
N VAL A 102 7.62 -10.37 -4.51
CA VAL A 102 7.62 -10.50 -3.04
C VAL A 102 6.57 -9.60 -2.40
N LEU A 103 6.48 -8.34 -2.86
CA LEU A 103 5.50 -7.38 -2.39
C LEU A 103 4.07 -7.94 -2.54
N LEU A 104 3.70 -8.36 -3.75
CA LEU A 104 2.36 -8.85 -4.06
C LEU A 104 2.05 -10.22 -3.42
N ASN A 105 2.98 -11.17 -3.45
CA ASN A 105 2.76 -12.52 -2.88
C ASN A 105 2.50 -12.48 -1.38
N ASN A 106 3.17 -11.61 -0.63
CA ASN A 106 2.88 -11.45 0.80
C ASN A 106 1.43 -11.00 1.04
N MET A 107 0.90 -10.10 0.19
CA MET A 107 -0.49 -9.67 0.28
C MET A 107 -1.46 -10.77 -0.15
N PHE A 108 -1.19 -11.45 -1.27
CA PHE A 108 -2.03 -12.56 -1.74
C PHE A 108 -2.11 -13.70 -0.73
N ARG A 109 -1.00 -14.04 -0.08
CA ARG A 109 -0.99 -15.02 1.01
C ARG A 109 -1.92 -14.61 2.16
N ARG A 110 -1.94 -13.33 2.54
CA ARG A 110 -2.88 -12.81 3.54
C ARG A 110 -4.33 -12.90 3.05
N VAL A 111 -4.60 -12.53 1.79
CA VAL A 111 -5.95 -12.67 1.17
C VAL A 111 -6.44 -14.11 1.25
N GLN A 112 -5.57 -15.08 0.94
CA GLN A 112 -5.92 -16.49 0.88
C GLN A 112 -6.13 -17.12 2.27
N PHE A 113 -5.22 -16.88 3.22
CA PHE A 113 -5.18 -17.66 4.46
C PHE A 113 -5.64 -16.92 5.72
N SER A 114 -5.68 -15.57 5.71
CA SER A 114 -5.90 -14.80 6.94
C SER A 114 -6.46 -13.40 6.71
N LYS A 115 -7.34 -13.26 5.71
CA LYS A 115 -7.97 -11.98 5.40
C LYS A 115 -8.83 -11.48 6.56
N THR A 116 -8.87 -10.17 6.71
CA THR A 116 -9.76 -9.45 7.63
C THR A 116 -10.40 -8.31 6.84
N PRO A 117 -11.58 -7.78 7.26
CA PRO A 117 -12.19 -6.63 6.56
C PRO A 117 -11.24 -5.43 6.45
N LYS A 118 -10.49 -5.14 7.52
CA LYS A 118 -9.44 -4.10 7.53
C LYS A 118 -8.34 -4.37 6.50
N PHE A 119 -7.85 -5.61 6.42
CA PHE A 119 -6.82 -5.98 5.46
C PHE A 119 -7.33 -5.85 4.02
N MET A 120 -8.54 -6.36 3.73
CA MET A 120 -9.14 -6.29 2.39
C MET A 120 -9.33 -4.84 1.92
N LYS A 121 -9.79 -3.96 2.82
CA LYS A 121 -9.82 -2.51 2.56
C LYS A 121 -8.45 -1.99 2.12
N HIS A 122 -7.42 -2.16 2.94
CA HIS A 122 -6.11 -1.62 2.62
C HIS A 122 -5.51 -2.27 1.36
N PHE A 123 -5.82 -3.54 1.10
CA PHE A 123 -5.40 -4.25 -0.09
C PHE A 123 -6.01 -3.66 -1.36
N VAL A 124 -7.34 -3.44 -1.40
CA VAL A 124 -8.00 -2.82 -2.56
C VAL A 124 -7.50 -1.39 -2.78
N VAL A 125 -7.35 -0.60 -1.72
CA VAL A 125 -6.78 0.75 -1.81
C VAL A 125 -5.35 0.71 -2.35
N PHE A 126 -4.53 -0.27 -1.93
CA PHE A 126 -3.18 -0.45 -2.43
C PHE A 126 -3.14 -0.81 -3.92
N LEU A 127 -3.98 -1.72 -4.40
CA LEU A 127 -4.07 -2.06 -5.82
C LEU A 127 -4.45 -0.83 -6.67
N CYS A 128 -5.42 -0.05 -6.21
CA CYS A 128 -5.83 1.18 -6.88
C CYS A 128 -4.69 2.20 -6.89
N ARG A 129 -3.98 2.36 -5.77
CA ARG A 129 -2.79 3.23 -5.70
C ARG A 129 -1.65 2.72 -6.58
N PHE A 130 -1.48 1.41 -6.73
CA PHE A 130 -0.54 0.83 -7.69
C PHE A 130 -0.86 1.29 -9.10
N ALA A 131 -2.11 1.12 -9.53
CA ALA A 131 -2.55 1.55 -10.86
C ALA A 131 -2.32 3.06 -11.08
N ILE A 132 -2.45 3.89 -10.05
CA ILE A 132 -2.18 5.33 -10.11
C ILE A 132 -0.69 5.63 -10.23
N VAL A 133 0.13 5.04 -9.36
CA VAL A 133 1.56 5.41 -9.23
C VAL A 133 2.42 4.76 -10.31
N ARG A 134 2.08 3.54 -10.72
CA ARG A 134 2.90 2.69 -11.60
C ARG A 134 2.22 2.32 -12.90
N GLY A 135 0.94 2.65 -13.06
CA GLY A 135 0.14 2.32 -14.24
C GLY A 135 -0.66 1.04 -14.05
N ALA A 136 -1.89 1.05 -14.59
CA ALA A 136 -2.81 -0.07 -14.53
C ALA A 136 -2.31 -1.29 -15.33
N GLU A 137 -1.68 -1.07 -16.47
CA GLU A 137 -1.12 -2.15 -17.27
C GLU A 137 0.06 -2.85 -16.57
N LEU A 138 0.94 -2.08 -15.91
CA LEU A 138 2.04 -2.68 -15.14
C LEU A 138 1.51 -3.46 -13.93
N LEU A 139 0.42 -3.01 -13.29
CA LEU A 139 -0.25 -3.79 -12.25
C LEU A 139 -0.71 -5.14 -12.81
N ALA A 140 -1.43 -5.12 -13.93
CA ALA A 140 -1.94 -6.32 -14.57
C ALA A 140 -0.79 -7.28 -14.92
N ARG A 141 0.25 -6.80 -15.60
CA ARG A 141 1.44 -7.59 -15.95
C ARG A 141 2.16 -8.16 -14.72
N SER A 142 2.27 -7.38 -13.64
CA SER A 142 2.93 -7.84 -12.40
C SER A 142 2.14 -8.96 -11.72
N VAL A 143 0.81 -8.91 -11.76
CA VAL A 143 -0.05 -9.98 -11.22
C VAL A 143 -0.06 -11.21 -12.13
N GLU A 144 -0.13 -11.02 -13.44
CA GLU A 144 -0.06 -12.11 -14.42
C GLU A 144 1.28 -12.85 -14.41
N ALA A 145 2.38 -12.15 -14.08
CA ALA A 145 3.69 -12.75 -13.93
C ALA A 145 3.78 -13.71 -12.71
N ILE A 146 2.89 -13.58 -11.73
CA ILE A 146 2.80 -14.51 -10.60
C ILE A 146 2.09 -15.78 -11.02
N GLN A 147 0.94 -15.63 -11.70
CA GLN A 147 0.19 -16.73 -12.26
C GLN A 147 -0.69 -16.22 -13.40
N ALA A 148 -0.64 -16.90 -14.56
CA ALA A 148 -1.46 -16.55 -15.71
C ALA A 148 -2.97 -16.65 -15.38
N GLY A 149 -3.73 -15.64 -15.80
CA GLY A 149 -5.16 -15.46 -15.52
C GLY A 149 -5.50 -14.94 -14.12
N MET A 150 -4.49 -14.75 -13.25
CA MET A 150 -4.71 -14.32 -11.87
C MET A 150 -5.28 -12.91 -11.78
N PHE A 151 -4.97 -12.02 -12.73
CA PHE A 151 -5.43 -10.64 -12.63
C PHE A 151 -6.94 -10.53 -12.85
N ARG A 152 -7.52 -11.32 -13.77
CA ARG A 152 -8.98 -11.37 -13.93
C ARG A 152 -9.66 -11.91 -12.67
N MET A 153 -9.11 -12.95 -12.06
CA MET A 153 -9.61 -13.48 -10.79
C MET A 153 -9.51 -12.47 -9.65
N LEU A 154 -8.43 -11.67 -9.61
CA LEU A 154 -8.25 -10.59 -8.65
C LEU A 154 -9.35 -9.53 -8.79
N LEU A 155 -9.66 -9.11 -10.02
CA LEU A 155 -10.74 -8.15 -10.25
C LEU A 155 -12.10 -8.71 -9.81
N GLU A 156 -12.45 -9.92 -10.25
CA GLU A 156 -13.76 -10.52 -9.99
C GLU A 156 -13.94 -10.90 -8.50
N LYS A 157 -13.02 -11.68 -7.94
CA LYS A 157 -13.18 -12.32 -6.62
C LYS A 157 -12.74 -11.45 -5.46
N VAL A 158 -12.02 -10.37 -5.73
CA VAL A 158 -11.52 -9.46 -4.69
C VAL A 158 -12.02 -8.05 -4.92
N VAL A 159 -11.66 -7.39 -6.02
CA VAL A 159 -11.97 -5.96 -6.18
C VAL A 159 -13.49 -5.75 -6.25
N VAL A 160 -14.17 -6.39 -7.21
CA VAL A 160 -15.63 -6.28 -7.38
C VAL A 160 -16.37 -6.75 -6.14
N ALA A 161 -15.99 -7.91 -5.60
CA ALA A 161 -16.64 -8.48 -4.42
C ALA A 161 -16.52 -7.59 -3.16
N GLU A 162 -15.40 -6.89 -2.99
CA GLU A 162 -15.17 -6.05 -1.81
C GLU A 162 -15.75 -4.64 -1.96
N LEU A 163 -15.93 -4.10 -3.18
CA LEU A 163 -16.42 -2.72 -3.38
C LEU A 163 -17.69 -2.40 -2.58
N THR A 164 -18.63 -3.35 -2.51
CA THR A 164 -19.86 -3.20 -1.71
C THR A 164 -19.57 -3.12 -0.21
N ASN A 165 -18.64 -3.94 0.31
CA ASN A 165 -18.26 -3.95 1.72
C ASN A 165 -17.48 -2.68 2.13
N LEU A 166 -16.77 -2.07 1.16
CA LEU A 166 -15.90 -0.93 1.41
C LEU A 166 -16.65 0.39 1.62
N GLN A 167 -17.91 0.49 1.21
CA GLN A 167 -18.74 1.70 1.35
C GLN A 167 -18.68 2.29 2.76
N ASN A 168 -18.76 1.42 3.77
CA ASN A 168 -18.83 1.79 5.17
C ASN A 168 -17.46 1.88 5.89
N LEU A 169 -16.39 1.41 5.25
CA LEU A 169 -15.05 1.30 5.86
C LEU A 169 -14.06 2.33 5.33
N THR A 170 -14.39 2.98 4.22
CA THR A 170 -13.51 3.89 3.50
C THR A 170 -13.72 5.33 3.91
N THR A 171 -12.62 6.06 4.07
CA THR A 171 -12.63 7.52 4.20
C THR A 171 -12.81 8.15 2.81
N THR A 172 -13.05 9.47 2.77
CA THR A 172 -13.09 10.21 1.50
C THR A 172 -11.81 10.06 0.68
N ASP A 173 -10.64 10.00 1.34
CA ASP A 173 -9.36 9.81 0.67
C ASP A 173 -9.18 8.38 0.11
N ASP A 174 -9.67 7.37 0.85
CA ASP A 174 -9.71 5.99 0.35
C ASP A 174 -10.60 5.91 -0.90
N LYS A 175 -11.79 6.50 -0.86
CA LYS A 175 -12.74 6.52 -1.99
C LYS A 175 -12.17 7.23 -3.21
N ARG A 176 -11.52 8.38 -3.01
CA ARG A 176 -10.83 9.10 -4.09
C ARG A 176 -9.76 8.22 -4.74
N THR A 177 -8.95 7.54 -3.93
CA THR A 177 -7.91 6.64 -4.43
C THR A 177 -8.50 5.47 -5.22
N ILE A 178 -9.57 4.85 -4.72
CA ILE A 178 -10.25 3.75 -5.41
C ILE A 178 -10.88 4.23 -6.71
N ALA A 179 -11.55 5.39 -6.71
CA ALA A 179 -12.16 5.98 -7.89
C ALA A 179 -11.15 6.22 -9.02
N ILE A 180 -10.04 6.88 -8.72
CA ILE A 180 -8.99 7.16 -9.72
C ILE A 180 -8.32 5.86 -10.16
N GLY A 181 -8.02 4.94 -9.25
CA GLY A 181 -7.36 3.68 -9.59
C GLY A 181 -8.22 2.78 -10.48
N ILE A 182 -9.51 2.67 -10.19
CA ILE A 182 -10.46 1.94 -11.05
C ILE A 182 -10.62 2.66 -12.39
N ALA A 183 -10.70 3.99 -12.42
CA ALA A 183 -10.74 4.72 -13.69
C ALA A 183 -9.52 4.41 -14.57
N ASN A 184 -8.31 4.38 -14.00
CA ASN A 184 -7.10 3.99 -14.72
C ASN A 184 -7.15 2.53 -15.21
N LEU A 185 -7.71 1.61 -14.41
CA LEU A 185 -7.90 0.21 -14.82
C LEU A 185 -8.85 0.11 -16.02
N LEU A 186 -9.98 0.82 -15.96
CA LEU A 186 -10.99 0.86 -17.03
C LEU A 186 -10.50 1.54 -18.29
N ALA A 187 -9.55 2.48 -18.19
CA ALA A 187 -8.97 3.18 -19.33
C ALA A 187 -7.81 2.41 -19.97
N ASP A 188 -6.82 2.00 -19.15
CA ASP A 188 -5.50 1.58 -19.65
C ASP A 188 -5.32 0.05 -19.63
N ALA A 189 -6.12 -0.68 -18.85
CA ALA A 189 -6.05 -2.15 -18.74
C ALA A 189 -7.31 -2.84 -19.28
N THR A 190 -8.01 -2.23 -20.23
CA THR A 190 -9.24 -2.74 -20.85
C THR A 190 -9.15 -4.19 -21.32
N ASN A 191 -8.03 -4.59 -21.94
CA ASN A 191 -7.76 -5.96 -22.38
C ASN A 191 -7.81 -6.99 -21.24
N TYR A 192 -7.47 -6.56 -20.03
CA TYR A 192 -7.49 -7.39 -18.83
C TYR A 192 -8.80 -7.32 -18.07
N VAL A 193 -9.45 -6.15 -18.08
CA VAL A 193 -10.73 -5.91 -17.39
C VAL A 193 -11.85 -6.76 -17.99
N GLY A 194 -11.95 -6.79 -19.32
CA GLY A 194 -12.93 -7.61 -20.04
C GLY A 194 -14.36 -7.44 -19.53
N ASP A 195 -14.98 -8.56 -19.14
CA ASP A 195 -16.37 -8.62 -18.64
C ASP A 195 -16.59 -7.93 -17.29
N GLN A 196 -15.53 -7.63 -16.55
CA GLN A 196 -15.63 -6.94 -15.26
C GLN A 196 -15.85 -5.43 -15.39
N TYR A 197 -15.80 -4.87 -16.61
CA TYR A 197 -15.90 -3.43 -16.84
C TYR A 197 -17.16 -2.83 -16.19
N GLY A 198 -18.34 -3.40 -16.47
CA GLY A 198 -19.60 -2.89 -15.95
C GLY A 198 -19.69 -2.98 -14.44
N ALA A 199 -19.27 -4.11 -13.85
CA ALA A 199 -19.30 -4.32 -12.41
C ALA A 199 -18.37 -3.35 -11.67
N LEU A 200 -17.16 -3.10 -12.20
CA LEU A 200 -16.21 -2.14 -11.64
C LEU A 200 -16.74 -0.70 -11.73
N ALA A 201 -17.29 -0.31 -12.89
CA ALA A 201 -17.83 1.03 -13.10
C ALA A 201 -19.02 1.33 -12.18
N VAL A 202 -19.96 0.39 -12.05
CA VAL A 202 -21.11 0.54 -11.14
C VAL A 202 -20.66 0.50 -9.69
N GLY A 203 -19.81 -0.45 -9.31
CA GLY A 203 -19.34 -0.60 -7.93
C GLY A 203 -18.58 0.63 -7.44
N VAL A 204 -17.77 1.25 -8.29
CA VAL A 204 -17.04 2.47 -7.91
C VAL A 204 -17.94 3.70 -7.82
N ALA A 205 -18.95 3.82 -8.70
CA ALA A 205 -19.94 4.90 -8.60
C ALA A 205 -20.71 4.81 -7.28
N GLN A 206 -21.23 3.62 -6.95
CA GLN A 206 -21.92 3.37 -5.69
C GLN A 206 -21.02 3.62 -4.47
N LEU A 207 -19.73 3.27 -4.56
CA LEU A 207 -18.77 3.53 -3.48
C LEU A 207 -18.59 5.03 -3.22
N VAL A 208 -18.51 5.83 -4.27
CA VAL A 208 -18.33 7.29 -4.16
C VAL A 208 -19.59 7.98 -3.64
N GLU A 209 -20.77 7.50 -4.04
CA GLU A 209 -22.06 8.03 -3.58
C GLU A 209 -22.38 7.68 -2.12
N ALA A 210 -21.84 6.57 -1.60
CA ALA A 210 -22.06 6.18 -0.22
C ALA A 210 -21.48 7.22 0.77
N PRO A 211 -22.05 7.37 1.99
CA PRO A 211 -21.46 8.20 3.04
C PRO A 211 -20.06 7.72 3.44
N SER A 212 -19.12 8.62 3.75
CA SER A 212 -17.78 8.22 4.17
C SER A 212 -17.73 7.85 5.65
N ALA A 213 -16.81 6.97 6.03
CA ALA A 213 -16.60 6.64 7.44
C ALA A 213 -16.22 7.87 8.30
N SER A 214 -15.61 8.89 7.67
CA SER A 214 -15.31 10.19 8.30
C SER A 214 -16.53 11.04 8.64
N ASP A 215 -17.67 10.77 8.00
CA ASP A 215 -18.85 11.64 8.06
C ASP A 215 -19.87 11.14 9.09
N ARG A 216 -19.59 10.00 9.75
CA ARG A 216 -20.46 9.51 10.83
C ARG A 216 -20.27 10.38 12.06
N PRO A 217 -21.36 10.85 12.69
CA PRO A 217 -21.27 11.54 13.97
C PRO A 217 -20.58 10.63 14.99
N VAL A 218 -19.63 11.19 15.75
CA VAL A 218 -19.10 10.52 16.94
C VAL A 218 -20.26 10.47 17.92
N LEU A 219 -20.91 9.30 18.01
CA LEU A 219 -21.94 9.08 19.03
C LEU A 219 -21.29 9.27 20.39
N SER A 220 -21.97 10.03 21.24
CA SER A 220 -21.53 10.22 22.62
C SER A 220 -21.65 8.89 23.38
N PRO A 221 -20.81 8.61 24.41
CA PRO A 221 -20.85 7.35 25.16
C PRO A 221 -22.22 7.01 25.78
N GLU A 222 -23.11 7.99 25.87
CA GLU A 222 -24.48 7.86 26.37
C GLU A 222 -25.45 7.27 25.33
N GLU A 223 -25.10 7.30 24.04
CA GLU A 223 -25.94 6.84 22.93
C GLU A 223 -25.64 5.39 22.49
N GLU A 224 -24.64 4.73 23.11
CA GLU A 224 -24.24 3.34 22.84
C GLU A 224 -24.79 2.31 23.86
N GLN A 225 -25.64 2.72 24.82
CA GLN A 225 -26.28 1.82 25.79
C GLN A 225 -27.66 1.31 25.35
#